data_AF-A0A377CDE7-F1
#
_entry.id   AF-A0A377CDE7-F1
#
_cell.length_a   1.000
_cell.length_b   1.000
_cell.length_c   1.000
_cell.angle_alpha   90.00
_cell.angle_beta   90.00
_cell.angle_gamma   90.00
#
_symmetry.space_group_name_H-M   'P 1'
#
loop_
_entity.id
_entity.type
_entity.pdbx_description
1 polymer ?
#
loop_
_entity_poly.entity_id
_entity_poly.type
_entity_poly.pdbx_seq_one_letter_code
_entity_poly.pdbx_strand_id
1 'polypeptide(L)'
;MALCWVRSNLRLSLVFNQQDNRATDLGHTLILNSESQLPDSGSEDQVATLITTLGNLIENALEALGPEPGGEISVTLHYRHGWLHCEVNDDGPGSHPTKSITF
;
A
#
# COMPACT_ATOMS: atom_id res chain seq x y z
N MET A 1 -22.78 -8.29 -1.63
CA MET A 1 -22.00 -7.62 -2.67
C MET A 1 -21.58 -6.22 -2.20
N ALA A 2 -22.43 -5.18 -2.19
CA ALA A 2 -22.01 -3.84 -1.72
C ALA A 2 -21.34 -3.77 -0.32
N LEU A 3 -21.75 -4.60 0.64
CA LEU A 3 -21.19 -4.60 2.01
C LEU A 3 -19.74 -5.12 2.09
N CYS A 4 -19.37 -6.14 1.30
CA CYS A 4 -18.00 -6.69 1.32
C CYS A 4 -17.00 -5.73 0.68
N TRP A 5 -17.41 -5.05 -0.40
CA TRP A 5 -16.65 -3.96 -1.00
C TRP A 5 -16.42 -2.80 -0.02
N VAL A 6 -17.45 -2.33 0.69
CA VAL A 6 -17.32 -1.25 1.69
C VAL A 6 -16.35 -1.65 2.82
N ARG A 7 -16.46 -2.88 3.32
CA ARG A 7 -15.59 -3.37 4.41
C ARG A 7 -14.13 -3.45 3.98
N SER A 8 -13.87 -3.90 2.75
CA SER A 8 -12.50 -4.00 2.21
C SER A 8 -11.86 -2.62 2.05
N ASN A 9 -12.58 -1.66 1.47
CA ASN A 9 -12.07 -0.29 1.31
C ASN A 9 -11.90 0.43 2.65
N LEU A 10 -12.80 0.22 3.62
CA LEU A 10 -12.63 0.78 4.97
C LEU A 10 -11.36 0.25 5.67
N ARG A 11 -11.07 -1.05 5.55
CA ARG A 11 -9.84 -1.63 6.12
C ARG A 11 -8.59 -1.09 5.43
N LEU A 12 -8.61 -0.93 4.10
CA LEU A 12 -7.51 -0.30 3.37
C LEU A 12 -7.28 1.14 3.85
N SER A 13 -8.33 1.94 3.94
CA SER A 13 -8.23 3.32 4.43
C SER A 13 -7.67 3.37 5.84
N LEU A 14 -8.07 2.46 6.74
CA LEU A 14 -7.56 2.43 8.10
C LEU A 14 -6.04 2.17 8.13
N VAL A 15 -5.58 1.15 7.43
CA VAL A 15 -4.14 0.82 7.37
C VAL A 15 -3.36 1.95 6.71
N PHE A 16 -3.88 2.50 5.61
CA PHE A 16 -3.23 3.63 4.93
C PHE A 16 -3.08 4.84 5.86
N ASN A 17 -4.14 5.24 6.57
CA ASN A 17 -4.07 6.37 7.51
C ASN A 17 -3.05 6.11 8.64
N GLN A 18 -2.91 4.87 9.11
CA GLN A 18 -1.89 4.54 10.11
C GLN A 18 -0.48 4.74 9.58
N GLN A 19 -0.22 4.32 8.33
CA GLN A 19 1.08 4.49 7.70
C GLN A 19 1.34 5.95 7.31
N ASP A 20 0.32 6.71 6.91
CA ASP A 20 0.42 8.13 6.58
C ASP A 20 0.78 8.98 7.80
N ASN A 21 0.17 8.70 8.96
CA ASN A 21 0.56 9.31 10.22
C ASN A 21 2.04 9.04 10.53
N ARG A 22 2.50 7.79 10.35
CA ARG A 22 3.90 7.43 10.58
C ARG A 22 4.85 8.09 9.57
N ALA A 23 4.46 8.18 8.31
CA ALA A 23 5.22 8.90 7.28
C ALA A 23 5.37 10.37 7.66
N THR A 24 4.27 10.99 8.08
CA THR A 24 4.23 12.38 8.54
C THR A 24 5.12 12.61 9.77
N ASP A 25 5.08 11.69 10.74
CA ASP A 25 5.94 11.75 11.94
C ASP A 25 7.44 11.69 11.60
N LEU A 26 7.80 11.08 10.47
CA LEU A 26 9.16 11.01 9.93
C LEU A 26 9.48 12.16 8.96
N GLY A 27 8.51 13.03 8.65
CA GLY A 27 8.67 14.14 7.70
C GLY A 27 8.59 13.70 6.22
N HIS A 28 7.99 12.55 5.95
CA HIS A 28 7.72 12.03 4.61
C HIS A 28 6.26 12.21 4.22
N THR A 29 5.96 12.05 2.93
CA THR A 29 4.60 12.08 2.39
C THR A 29 4.22 10.70 1.88
N LEU A 30 3.05 10.20 2.27
CA LEU A 30 2.47 8.97 1.73
C LEU A 30 1.23 9.32 0.91
N ILE A 31 1.19 8.90 -0.34
CA ILE A 31 0.11 9.24 -1.29
C ILE A 31 -0.60 7.96 -1.73
N LEU A 32 -1.92 7.88 -1.47
CA LEU A 32 -2.78 6.86 -2.07
C LEU A 32 -3.39 7.44 -3.33
N ASN A 33 -3.15 6.78 -4.47
CA ASN A 33 -3.80 7.17 -5.72
C ASN A 33 -5.33 7.09 -5.54
N SER A 34 -6.06 8.14 -5.94
CA SER A 34 -7.50 8.26 -5.78
C SER A 34 -8.31 7.22 -6.56
N GLU A 35 -7.70 6.59 -7.58
CA GLU A 35 -8.28 5.47 -8.32
C GLU A 35 -8.04 4.11 -7.66
N SER A 36 -7.33 4.07 -6.52
CA SER A 36 -7.01 2.84 -5.80
C SER A 36 -8.25 2.18 -5.23
N GLN A 37 -8.56 0.97 -5.67
CA GLN A 37 -9.72 0.22 -5.21
C GLN A 37 -9.39 -1.25 -4.98
N LEU A 38 -9.92 -1.80 -3.89
CA LEU A 38 -9.89 -3.25 -3.67
C LEU A 38 -11.07 -3.94 -4.36
N PRO A 39 -10.85 -5.13 -4.95
CA PRO A 39 -11.94 -5.92 -5.49
C PRO A 39 -12.90 -6.35 -4.37
N ASP A 40 -14.17 -6.56 -4.74
CA ASP A 40 -15.11 -7.29 -3.88
C ASP A 40 -14.74 -8.78 -3.90
N SER A 41 -13.66 -9.11 -3.21
CA SER A 41 -13.22 -10.47 -2.99
C SER A 41 -14.23 -11.15 -2.06
N GLY A 42 -14.83 -12.24 -2.52
CA GLY A 42 -15.68 -13.09 -1.67
C GLY A 42 -14.92 -13.76 -0.51
N SER A 43 -13.60 -13.59 -0.42
CA SER A 43 -12.73 -14.08 0.64
C SER A 43 -12.18 -12.92 1.48
N GLU A 44 -12.61 -12.83 2.74
CA GLU A 44 -12.03 -11.87 3.70
C GLU A 44 -10.55 -12.15 3.99
N ASP A 45 -10.13 -13.42 3.96
CA ASP A 45 -8.75 -13.84 4.25
C ASP A 45 -7.77 -13.37 3.18
N GLN A 46 -8.16 -13.43 1.90
CA GLN A 46 -7.34 -12.91 0.81
C GLN A 46 -7.19 -11.38 0.92
N VAL A 47 -8.28 -10.67 1.23
CA VAL A 47 -8.23 -9.21 1.46
C VAL A 47 -7.34 -8.87 2.65
N ALA A 48 -7.44 -9.63 3.75
CA ALA A 48 -6.60 -9.41 4.92
C ALA A 48 -5.12 -9.63 4.60
N THR A 49 -4.79 -10.73 3.92
CA THR A 49 -3.41 -11.07 3.50
C THR A 49 -2.82 -9.97 2.62
N LEU A 50 -3.61 -9.47 1.67
CA LEU A 50 -3.22 -8.37 0.80
C LEU A 50 -2.96 -7.08 1.59
N ILE A 51 -3.88 -6.70 2.48
CA ILE A 51 -3.74 -5.48 3.30
C ILE A 51 -2.49 -5.56 4.18
N THR A 52 -2.23 -6.72 4.79
CA THR A 52 -1.00 -6.96 5.56
C THR A 52 0.24 -6.85 4.67
N THR A 53 0.20 -7.43 3.47
CA THR A 53 1.33 -7.37 2.52
C THR A 53 1.60 -5.92 2.09
N LEU A 54 0.56 -5.14 1.78
CA LEU A 54 0.68 -3.72 1.46
C LEU A 54 1.27 -2.91 2.60
N GLY A 55 0.80 -3.13 3.84
CA GLY A 55 1.34 -2.49 5.03
C GLY A 55 2.84 -2.71 5.17
N ASN A 56 3.30 -3.95 4.96
CA ASN A 56 4.72 -4.31 5.00
C ASN A 56 5.53 -3.67 3.87
N LEU A 57 4.97 -3.56 2.66
CA LEU A 57 5.67 -2.92 1.54
C LEU A 57 5.84 -1.41 1.75
N ILE A 58 4.80 -0.74 2.28
CA ILE A 58 4.87 0.68 2.64
C ILE A 58 5.90 0.89 3.76
N GLU A 59 5.94 0.01 4.75
CA GLU A 59 6.92 0.08 5.83
C GLU A 59 8.36 -0.09 5.31
N ASN A 60 8.59 -1.05 4.41
CA ASN A 60 9.90 -1.22 3.76
C ASN A 60 10.31 0.03 2.97
N ALA A 61 9.36 0.68 2.28
CA ALA A 61 9.60 1.92 1.55
C ALA A 61 9.93 3.10 2.50
N LEU A 62 9.21 3.23 3.63
CA LEU A 62 9.51 4.22 4.66
C LEU A 62 10.90 4.01 5.26
N GLU A 63 11.29 2.76 5.52
CA GLU A 63 12.63 2.44 6.01
C GLU A 63 13.71 2.78 4.98
N ALA A 64 13.43 2.60 3.68
CA ALA A 64 14.36 2.89 2.60
C ALA A 64 14.62 4.40 2.41
N LEU A 65 13.63 5.26 2.66
CA LEU A 65 13.80 6.72 2.66
C LEU A 65 14.75 7.21 3.77
N GLY A 66 14.88 6.45 4.86
CA GLY A 66 15.78 6.78 5.96
C GLY A 66 15.37 8.05 6.72
N PRO A 67 16.31 8.71 7.42
CA PRO A 67 15.99 9.83 8.30
C PRO A 67 15.86 11.18 7.60
N GLU A 68 16.12 11.25 6.28
CA GLU A 68 16.08 12.52 5.55
C GLU A 68 14.63 12.90 5.22
N PRO A 69 14.12 14.03 5.74
CA PRO A 69 12.74 14.42 5.49
C PRO A 69 12.52 14.83 4.03
N GLY A 70 11.27 14.75 3.57
CA GLY A 70 10.86 15.14 2.22
C GLY A 70 10.79 13.99 1.21
N GLY A 71 11.10 12.76 1.62
CA GLY A 71 10.82 11.58 0.81
C GLY A 71 9.32 11.38 0.57
N GLU A 72 8.98 10.88 -0.62
CA GLU A 72 7.62 10.56 -1.04
C GLU A 72 7.48 9.05 -1.29
N ILE A 73 6.33 8.50 -0.88
CA ILE A 73 5.90 7.15 -1.22
C ILE A 73 4.54 7.25 -1.88
N SER A 74 4.39 6.68 -3.07
CA SER A 74 3.11 6.56 -3.75
C SER A 74 2.63 5.11 -3.77
N VAL A 75 1.35 4.92 -3.47
CA VAL A 75 0.68 3.62 -3.45
C VAL A 75 -0.46 3.64 -4.47
N THR A 76 -0.47 2.65 -5.36
CA THR A 76 -1.50 2.52 -6.40
C THR A 76 -2.05 1.10 -6.43
N LEU A 77 -3.38 0.97 -6.44
CA LEU A 77 -4.08 -0.32 -6.49
C LEU A 77 -5.00 -0.37 -7.71
N HIS A 78 -4.74 -1.26 -8.65
CA HIS A 78 -5.54 -1.40 -9.87
C HIS A 78 -6.03 -2.82 -10.05
N TYR A 79 -7.34 -3.03 -9.95
CA TYR A 79 -7.95 -4.31 -10.29
C TYR A 79 -8.33 -4.36 -11.78
N ARG A 80 -7.59 -5.14 -12.59
CA ARG A 80 -7.85 -5.32 -14.03
C ARG A 80 -7.70 -6.77 -14.45
N HIS A 81 -8.59 -7.23 -15.32
CA HIS A 81 -8.60 -8.58 -15.88
C HIS A 81 -8.61 -9.73 -14.83
N GLY A 82 -9.19 -9.50 -13.65
CA GLY A 82 -9.22 -10.49 -12.57
C GLY A 82 -7.99 -10.49 -11.66
N TRP A 83 -7.03 -9.60 -11.91
CA TRP A 83 -5.81 -9.45 -11.13
C TRP A 83 -5.81 -8.11 -10.42
N LEU A 84 -5.40 -8.13 -9.16
CA LEU A 84 -5.08 -6.90 -8.44
C LEU A 84 -3.60 -6.58 -8.67
N HIS A 85 -3.33 -5.46 -9.30
CA HIS A 85 -2.01 -4.87 -9.36
C HIS A 85 -1.82 -3.91 -8.18
N CYS A 86 -0.70 -4.04 -7.50
CA CYS A 86 -0.32 -3.18 -6.38
C CYS A 86 1.08 -2.64 -6.64
N GLU A 87 1.21 -1.32 -6.68
CA GLU A 87 2.47 -0.64 -6.85
C GLU A 87 2.72 0.22 -5.61
N VAL A 88 3.92 0.11 -5.05
CA VAL A 88 4.45 0.98 -4.00
C VAL A 88 5.77 1.52 -4.54
N ASN A 89 5.85 2.83 -4.73
CA ASN A 89 7.03 3.49 -5.29
C ASN A 89 7.55 4.51 -4.29
N ASP A 90 8.82 4.40 -3.91
CA ASP A 90 9.52 5.35 -3.05
C ASP A 90 10.56 6.15 -3.84
N ASP A 91 10.80 7.39 -3.41
CA ASP A 91 11.88 8.25 -3.94
C ASP A 91 13.22 8.01 -3.23
N GLY A 92 13.37 6.89 -2.54
CA GLY A 92 14.60 6.52 -1.84
C GLY A 92 15.72 6.15 -2.81
N PRO A 93 16.96 5.95 -2.32
CA PRO A 93 18.12 5.60 -3.14
C PRO A 93 18.02 4.25 -3.89
N GLY A 94 16.85 3.60 -3.89
CA GLY A 94 16.59 2.32 -4.52
C GLY A 94 17.28 1.19 -3.76
N SER A 95 16.51 0.24 -3.21
CA SER A 95 17.13 -1.00 -2.75
C SER A 95 17.78 -1.70 -3.96
N HIS A 96 19.05 -2.08 -3.83
CA HIS A 96 19.72 -2.94 -4.81
C HIS A 96 18.80 -4.11 -5.20
N PRO A 97 18.74 -4.50 -6.50
CA PRO A 97 17.67 -5.33 -7.02
C PRO A 97 17.80 -6.75 -6.49
N THR A 98 17.10 -7.08 -5.40
CA THR A 98 16.80 -8.46 -5.02
C THR A 98 15.58 -8.46 -4.10
N LYS A 99 14.40 -8.54 -4.71
CA LYS A 99 13.20 -9.26 -4.23
C LYS A 99 12.03 -8.99 -5.18
N SER A 100 12.09 -9.57 -6.37
CA SER A 100 10.89 -9.81 -7.17
C SER A 100 10.15 -10.99 -6.55
N ILE A 101 9.14 -10.70 -5.72
CA ILE A 101 8.20 -11.71 -5.25
C ILE A 101 7.22 -11.94 -6.41
N THR A 102 7.34 -13.09 -7.07
CA THR A 102 6.36 -13.54 -8.08
C THR A 102 5.22 -14.23 -7.35
N PHE A 103 3.98 -13.75 -7.54
CA PHE A 103 2.76 -14.41 -7.07
C PHE A 103 2.37 -15.57 -7.98
#